data_AF-A0A3R9YW99-F1
#
_entry.id   AF-A0A3R9YW99-F1
#
_cell.length_a   1.000
_cell.length_b   1.000
_cell.length_c   1.000
_cell.angle_alpha   90.00
_cell.angle_beta   90.00
_cell.angle_gamma   90.00
#
_symmetry.space_group_name_H-M   'P 1'
#
loop_
_entity.id
_entity.type
_entity.pdbx_description
1 polymer ?
#
loop_
_entity_poly.entity_id
_entity_poly.type
_entity_poly.pdbx_seq_one_letter_code
_entity_poly.pdbx_strand_id
1 'polypeptide(L)' 'MKVKMIEGTNSLDTFQLQRGVRRLDTRVNEFLENNPDIEIVTIKQSSASSGDKDDLGSITTVSIFYNEKRASNDNSMV' A
#
# COMPACT_ATOMS: atom_id res chain seq x y z
N MET A 1 8.38 -13.15 6.85
CA MET A 1 7.65 -11.88 7.02
C MET A 1 8.30 -10.80 6.19
N LYS A 2 7.52 -10.15 5.33
CA LYS A 2 7.91 -9.03 4.46
C LYS A 2 7.10 -7.79 4.81
N VAL A 3 7.58 -6.61 4.42
CA VAL A 3 6.86 -5.34 4.56
C VAL A 3 6.78 -4.63 3.22
N LYS A 4 5.59 -4.18 2.85
CA LYS A 4 5.36 -3.28 1.72
C LYS A 4 4.97 -1.91 2.26
N MET A 5 5.79 -0.91 1.99
CA MET A 5 5.47 0.49 2.28
C MET A 5 4.92 1.16 1.02
N ILE A 6 3.78 1.84 1.16
CA ILE A 6 3.12 2.59 0.08
C ILE A 6 2.82 3.97 0.63
N GLU A 7 3.40 4.99 0.01
CA GLU A 7 3.25 6.38 0.41
C GLU A 7 2.48 7.16 -0.65
N GLY A 8 1.58 8.03 -0.22
CA GLY A 8 0.83 8.91 -1.11
C GLY A 8 -0.25 9.70 -0.37
N THR A 9 -1.16 10.28 -1.15
CA THR A 9 -2.32 11.00 -0.62
C THR A 9 -3.57 10.56 -1.38
N ASN A 10 -4.72 10.68 -0.72
CA ASN A 10 -6.03 10.55 -1.36
C ASN A 10 -6.59 11.91 -1.79
N SER A 11 -6.01 13.00 -1.28
CA SER A 11 -6.36 14.38 -1.61
C SER A 11 -5.55 14.84 -2.82
N LEU A 12 -5.89 14.30 -4.00
CA LEU A 12 -5.31 14.74 -5.27
C LEU A 12 -6.27 15.68 -6.00
N ASP A 13 -5.75 16.75 -6.57
CA ASP A 13 -6.51 17.61 -7.47
C ASP A 13 -6.64 17.02 -8.88
N THR A 14 -7.51 17.61 -9.70
CA THR A 14 -7.78 17.16 -11.08
C THR A 14 -6.53 17.17 -11.95
N PHE A 15 -5.63 18.13 -11.76
CA PHE A 15 -4.41 18.26 -12.56
C PHE A 15 -3.40 17.16 -12.23
N GLN A 16 -3.24 16.83 -10.95
CA GLN A 16 -2.42 15.72 -10.48
C GLN A 16 -2.95 14.38 -11.01
N LEU A 17 -4.27 14.16 -10.97
CA LEU A 17 -4.89 12.97 -11.55
C LEU A 17 -4.67 12.88 -13.07
N GLN A 18 -4.83 13.99 -13.80
CA GLN A 18 -4.59 14.05 -15.25
C GLN A 18 -3.12 13.78 -15.64
N ARG A 19 -2.17 14.13 -14.76
CA ARG A 19 -0.75 13.77 -14.92
C ARG A 19 -0.43 12.32 -14.53
N GLY A 20 -1.44 11.52 -14.19
CA GLY A 20 -1.27 10.11 -13.86
C GLY A 20 -0.84 9.84 -12.42
N VAL A 21 -0.92 10.84 -11.53
CA VAL A 21 -0.68 10.59 -10.09
C VAL A 21 -1.81 9.72 -9.57
N ARG A 22 -1.46 8.55 -9.04
CA ARG A 22 -2.42 7.59 -8.49
C ARG A 22 -2.63 7.84 -7.01
N ARG A 23 -3.89 7.77 -6.59
CA ARG A 23 -4.28 7.86 -5.18
C ARG A 23 -3.68 6.71 -4.38
N LEU A 24 -3.49 6.94 -3.08
CA LEU A 24 -2.90 5.95 -2.19
C LEU A 24 -3.76 4.67 -2.09
N ASP A 25 -5.07 4.82 -1.98
CA ASP A 25 -6.03 3.70 -1.98
C ASP A 25 -5.88 2.78 -3.20
N THR A 26 -5.76 3.38 -4.38
CA THR A 26 -5.60 2.68 -5.66
C THR A 26 -4.33 1.85 -5.65
N ARG A 27 -3.22 2.43 -5.19
CA ARG A 27 -1.92 1.75 -5.13
C ARG A 27 -1.89 0.64 -4.08
N VAL A 28 -2.62 0.79 -2.98
CA VAL A 28 -2.80 -0.27 -1.98
C VAL A 28 -3.60 -1.42 -2.58
N ASN A 29 -4.73 -1.14 -3.23
CA ASN A 29 -5.56 -2.16 -3.86
C ASN A 29 -4.80 -2.92 -4.97
N GLU A 30 -4.09 -2.20 -5.84
CA GLU A 30 -3.24 -2.82 -6.86
C GLU A 30 -2.19 -3.77 -6.24
N PHE A 31 -1.60 -3.40 -5.10
CA PHE A 31 -0.66 -4.30 -4.42
C PHE A 31 -1.36 -5.57 -3.94
N LEU A 32 -2.54 -5.47 -3.35
CA LEU A 32 -3.30 -6.62 -2.86
C LEU A 32 -3.80 -7.51 -4.02
N GLU A 33 -4.29 -6.91 -5.10
CA GLU A 33 -4.76 -7.62 -6.30
C GLU A 33 -3.63 -8.38 -7.00
N ASN A 34 -2.43 -7.80 -7.05
CA ASN A 34 -1.25 -8.45 -7.64
C ASN A 34 -0.64 -9.52 -6.73
N ASN A 35 -1.07 -9.60 -5.48
CA ASN A 35 -0.53 -10.52 -4.47
C ASN A 35 -1.69 -11.23 -3.72
N PRO A 36 -2.60 -11.93 -4.41
CA PRO A 36 -3.80 -12.51 -3.79
C PRO A 36 -3.49 -13.61 -2.77
N ASP A 37 -2.29 -14.19 -2.84
CA ASP A 37 -1.85 -15.30 -2.00
C ASP A 37 -1.09 -14.88 -0.73
N ILE A 38 -0.93 -13.58 -0.45
CA ILE A 38 -0.26 -13.15 0.77
C ILE A 38 -1.18 -13.26 1.99
N GLU A 39 -0.63 -13.69 3.10
CA GLU A 39 -1.29 -13.62 4.40
C GLU A 39 -0.92 -12.28 5.05
N ILE A 40 -1.89 -11.38 5.20
CA ILE A 40 -1.69 -10.10 5.87
C ILE A 40 -1.64 -10.33 7.38
N VAL A 41 -0.50 -9.95 7.98
CA VAL A 41 -0.30 -10.03 9.43
C VAL A 41 -0.81 -8.76 10.12
N THR A 42 -0.44 -7.59 9.61
CA THR A 42 -0.90 -6.31 10.14
C THR A 42 -0.71 -5.19 9.12
N ILE A 43 -1.55 -4.15 9.22
CA ILE A 43 -1.43 -2.93 8.43
C ILE A 43 -1.28 -1.77 9.41
N LYS A 44 -0.23 -0.96 9.24
CA LYS A 44 0.01 0.26 10.01
C LYS A 44 -0.03 1.47 9.09
N GLN A 45 -0.64 2.55 9.57
CA GLN A 45 -0.69 3.82 8.86
C GLN A 45 -0.01 4.91 9.71
N SER A 46 0.79 5.74 9.07
CA SER A 46 1.28 6.99 9.64
C SER A 46 1.05 8.12 8.64
N SER A 47 0.69 9.29 9.13
CA SER A 47 0.57 10.50 8.31
C SER A 47 1.46 11.59 8.86
N ALA A 48 2.13 12.32 7.97
CA ALA A 48 2.82 13.55 8.29
C ALA A 48 2.03 14.69 7.65
N SER A 49 1.66 15.69 8.45
CA SER A 49 1.16 16.97 7.95
C SER A 49 2.28 17.99 8.14
N SER A 50 2.80 18.53 7.04
CA SER A 50 3.67 19.71 7.09
C SER A 50 2.78 20.91 7.43
N GLY A 51 2.85 21.35 8.68
CA GLY A 51 2.17 22.55 9.14
C GLY A 51 2.96 23.80 8.75
N ASP A 52 3.05 24.12 7.46
CA ASP A 52 3.47 25.44 7.00
C ASP A 52 2.61 25.86 5.80
N LYS A 53 2.19 27.12 5.84
CA LYS A 53 1.00 27.72 5.21
C LYS A 53 0.83 27.61 3.69
N ASP A 54 1.67 26.87 2.97
CA ASP A 54 1.60 26.73 1.51
C ASP A 54 1.75 25.29 0.97
N ASP A 55 1.94 24.25 1.81
CA ASP A 55 2.18 22.88 1.32
C ASP A 55 0.94 21.97 1.45
N LEU A 56 0.12 22.01 0.41
CA LEU A 56 -1.07 21.19 0.17
C LEU A 56 -0.71 19.70 0.02
N GLY A 57 -0.74 18.96 1.13
CA GLY A 57 -0.92 17.51 1.08
C GLY A 57 -0.48 16.76 2.32
N SER A 58 -1.42 16.21 3.08
CA SER A 58 -1.10 15.21 4.10
C SER A 58 -0.56 13.96 3.40
N ILE A 59 0.74 13.72 3.50
CA ILE A 59 1.34 12.48 2.99
C ILE A 59 1.05 11.37 4.02
N THR A 60 0.50 10.28 3.52
CA THR A 60 0.16 9.10 4.30
C THR A 60 0.99 7.91 3.81
N THR A 61 1.62 7.22 4.76
CA THR A 61 2.37 5.99 4.53
C THR A 61 1.58 4.82 5.11
N VAL A 62 1.31 3.83 4.27
CA VAL A 62 0.69 2.55 4.63
C VAL A 62 1.77 1.48 4.58
N SER A 63 1.98 0.79 5.71
CA SER A 63 2.91 -0.33 5.86
C SER A 63 2.12 -1.62 6.02
N ILE A 64 2.19 -2.50 5.03
CA ILE A 64 1.53 -3.82 5.01
C ILE A 64 2.57 -4.87 5.36
N PHE A 65 2.41 -5.52 6.51
CA PHE A 65 3.24 -6.64 6.94
C PHE A 65 2.54 -7.94 6.55
N TYR A 66 3.24 -8.79 5.80
CA TYR A 66 2.64 -9.99 5.23
C TYR A 66 3.61 -11.18 5.18
N ASN A 67 3.05 -12.38 5.12
CA ASN A 67 3.77 -13.60 4.78
C ASN A 67 3.41 -14.00 3.35
N GLU A 68 4.39 -14.52 2.62
CA GLU A 68 4.10 -15.22 1.38
C GLU A 68 3.51 -16.58 1.73
N LYS A 69 2.51 -17.03 0.97
CA LYS A 69 2.02 -18.40 1.07
C LYS A 69 3.23 -19.32 0.97
N ARG A 70 3.44 -20.14 2.00
CA ARG A 70 4.35 -21.28 1.86
C ARG A 70 3.80 -22.09 0.69
N ALA A 71 4.60 -22.29 -0.35
CA ALA A 71 4.36 -23.38 -1.28
C ALA A 71 4.26 -24.64 -0.42
N SER A 72 3.05 -25.14 -0.23
CA SER A 72 2.81 -26.43 0.40
C SER A 72 3.43 -27.44 -0.54
N ASN A 73 4.66 -27.86 -0.22
CA ASN A 73 5.24 -29.08 -0.79
C ASN A 73 4.41 -30.25 -0.24
N ASP A 74 3.21 -30.40 -0.77
CA ASP A 74 2.34 -31.51 -0.48
C ASP A 74 2.85 -32.69 -1.31
N ASN A 75 3.96 -33.27 -0.84
CA ASN A 75 4.48 -34.52 -1.35
C ASN A 75 3.62 -35.64 -0.74
N SER A 76 2.36 -35.71 -1.19
CA SER A 76 1.47 -36.83 -0.93
C SER A 76 2.04 -38.04 -1.66
N MET A 77 2.94 -38.76 -0.99
CA MET A 77 3.23 -40.14 -1.34
C MET A 77 2.02 -40.99 -0.97
N VAL A 78 1.21 -41.34 -1.98
CA VAL A 78 0.43 -42.58 -1.99
C VAL A 78 0.54 -43.20 -3.37
#